data_AF-A0A6P6EYD6-F1
#
_entry.id   AF-A0A6P6EYD6-F1
#
_cell.length_a   1.000
_cell.length_b   1.000
_cell.length_c   1.000
_cell.angle_alpha   90.00
_cell.angle_beta   90.00
_cell.angle_gamma   90.00
#
_symmetry.space_group_name_H-M   'P 1'
#
loop_
_entity.id
_entity.type
_entity.pdbx_description
1 polymer ?
#
loop_
_entity_poly.entity_id
_entity_poly.type
_entity_poly.pdbx_seq_one_letter_code
_entity_poly.pdbx_strand_id
1 'polypeptide(L)' 'MPSKGPLQSVQVFGRKKTATAVAHCKRGNGLIKVNGRPLEMIEPRTLQYKVLGSVAAWGGGRRALGRGDAEDHV' A
#
# COMPACT_ATOMS: atom_id res chain seq x y z
N MET A 1 -24.23 14.30 12.75
CA MET A 1 -23.02 13.96 11.96
C MET A 1 -22.10 13.16 12.87
N PRO A 2 -21.79 11.87 12.63
CA PRO A 2 -20.80 11.20 13.45
C PRO A 2 -19.46 11.90 13.22
N SER A 3 -18.86 12.43 14.28
CA SER A 3 -17.49 12.95 14.22
C SER A 3 -16.57 11.81 13.81
N LYS A 4 -15.73 12.02 12.80
CA LYS A 4 -14.68 11.07 12.46
C LYS A 4 -13.79 10.92 13.69
N GLY A 5 -13.84 9.75 14.34
CA GLY A 5 -12.93 9.41 15.42
C GLY A 5 -11.47 9.54 14.96
N PRO A 6 -10.50 9.52 15.88
CA PRO A 6 -9.09 9.72 15.55
C PRO A 6 -8.68 8.82 14.37
N LEU A 7 -8.13 9.45 13.33
CA LEU A 7 -7.67 8.77 12.12
C LEU A 7 -6.55 7.80 12.50
N GLN A 8 -6.88 6.51 12.56
CA GLN A 8 -5.91 5.45 12.80
C GLN A 8 -5.06 5.28 11.54
N SER A 9 -3.96 6.03 11.47
CA SER A 9 -2.96 5.93 10.41
C SER A 9 -1.59 5.66 11.02
N VAL A 10 -0.86 4.72 10.41
CA VAL A 10 0.55 4.45 10.73
C VAL A 10 1.38 4.83 9.51
N GLN A 11 2.41 5.63 9.73
CA GLN A 11 3.40 5.95 8.71
C GLN A 11 4.70 5.24 9.04
N VAL A 12 5.20 4.46 8.09
CA VAL A 12 6.52 3.80 8.20
C VAL A 12 7.38 4.19 7.02
N PHE A 13 8.69 4.18 7.23
CA PHE A 13 9.67 4.38 6.16
C PHE A 13 10.60 3.17 6.04
N GLY A 14 10.95 2.83 4.81
CA GLY A 14 11.95 1.82 4.49
C GLY A 14 13.01 2.43 3.60
N ARG A 15 14.28 2.21 3.94
CA ARG A 15 15.41 2.73 3.16
C ARG A 15 16.31 1.60 2.69
N LYS A 16 16.61 1.59 1.39
CA LYS A 16 17.56 0.68 0.76
C LYS A 16 18.52 1.47 -0.12
N LYS A 17 19.76 1.62 0.32
CA LYS A 17 20.76 2.51 -0.29
C LYS A 17 20.19 3.94 -0.42
N THR A 18 20.03 4.43 -1.65
CA THR A 18 19.46 5.74 -1.99
C THR A 18 17.94 5.72 -2.14
N ALA A 19 17.32 4.55 -2.26
CA ALA A 19 15.88 4.43 -2.38
C ALA A 19 15.21 4.54 -1.00
N THR A 20 14.31 5.51 -0.86
CA THR A 20 13.48 5.69 0.34
C THR A 20 12.03 5.49 -0.07
N ALA A 21 11.33 4.60 0.64
CA ALA A 21 9.91 4.34 0.45
C ALA A 21 9.17 4.70 1.74
N VAL A 22 8.04 5.39 1.61
CA VAL A 22 7.16 5.72 2.73
C VAL A 22 5.84 5.01 2.50
N ALA A 23 5.38 4.25 3.49
CA ALA A 23 4.09 3.59 3.45
C ALA A 23 3.15 4.22 4.47
N HIS A 24 1.98 4.62 3.99
CA HIS A 24 0.91 5.14 4.82
C HIS A 24 -0.17 4.06 4.92
N CYS A 25 -0.31 3.47 6.11
CA CYS A 25 -1.31 2.45 6.40
C CYS A 25 -2.48 3.12 7.12
N LYS A 26 -3.61 3.24 6.43
CA LYS A 26 -4.90 3.68 7.02
C LYS A 26 -5.84 2.49 7.13
N ARG A 27 -6.77 2.53 8.09
CA ARG A 27 -7.83 1.52 8.18
C ARG A 27 -8.74 1.60 6.94
N GLY A 28 -8.78 0.54 6.13
CA GLY A 28 -9.54 0.52 4.88
C GLY A 28 -9.48 -0.82 4.13
N ASN A 29 -9.90 -0.82 2.87
CA ASN A 29 -10.19 -2.02 2.06
C ASN A 29 -8.96 -2.75 1.49
N GLY A 30 -7.80 -2.66 2.14
CA GLY A 30 -6.62 -3.46 1.78
C GLY A 30 -6.00 -3.17 0.41
N LEU A 31 -6.28 -2.01 -0.18
CA LEU A 31 -5.73 -1.62 -1.48
C LEU A 31 -4.29 -1.12 -1.34
N ILE A 32 -3.36 -1.77 -2.04
CA ILE A 32 -1.94 -1.39 -2.05
C ILE A 32 -1.64 -0.64 -3.34
N LYS A 33 -1.25 0.63 -3.20
CA LYS A 33 -0.81 1.51 -4.29
C LYS A 33 0.62 1.96 -4.02
N VAL A 34 1.42 2.07 -5.08
CA VAL A 34 2.75 2.66 -5.04
C VAL A 34 2.75 3.86 -5.97
N ASN A 35 3.00 5.06 -5.44
CA ASN A 35 2.96 6.32 -6.20
C ASN A 35 1.65 6.50 -6.99
N GLY A 36 0.51 6.14 -6.38
CA GLY A 36 -0.82 6.22 -7.01
C GLY A 36 -1.11 5.13 -8.05
N ARG A 37 -0.14 4.27 -8.39
CA ARG A 37 -0.29 3.18 -9.36
C ARG A 37 -0.53 1.84 -8.65
N PRO A 38 -1.34 0.93 -9.22
CA PRO A 38 -1.50 -0.41 -8.69
C PRO A 38 -0.19 -1.20 -8.81
N LEU A 39 0.01 -2.18 -7.92
CA LEU A 39 1.25 -2.97 -7.82
C LEU A 39 1.65 -3.69 -9.12
N GLU A 40 0.66 -4.05 -9.93
CA GLU A 40 0.82 -4.77 -11.21
C GLU A 40 1.50 -3.93 -12.29
N MET A 41 1.41 -2.59 -12.18
CA MET A 41 1.95 -1.65 -13.18
C MET A 41 3.32 -1.08 -12.76
N ILE A 42 3.95 -1.62 -11.72
CA ILE A 42 5.28 -1.18 -11.28
C ILE A 42 6.33 -1.82 -12.18
N GLU A 43 7.02 -1.02 -12.99
CA GLU A 43 8.27 -1.45 -13.62
C GLU A 43 9.44 -1.13 -12.68
N PRO A 44 10.50 -1.96 -12.57
CA PRO A 44 10.76 -3.24 -13.26
C PRO A 44 10.14 -4.46 -12.56
N ARG A 45 9.88 -5.53 -13.32
CA ARG A 45 9.20 -6.76 -12.85
C ARG A 45 9.89 -7.44 -11.65
N THR A 46 11.20 -7.32 -11.53
CA THR A 46 11.96 -7.80 -10.37
C THR A 46 11.55 -7.14 -9.05
N LEU A 47 11.13 -5.88 -9.10
CA LEU A 47 10.67 -5.14 -7.92
C LEU A 47 9.26 -5.60 -7.52
N GLN A 48 8.41 -5.94 -8.49
CA GLN A 48 7.08 -6.52 -8.23
C GLN A 48 7.20 -7.80 -7.40
N TYR A 49 8.08 -8.73 -7.77
CA TYR A 49 8.28 -9.97 -7.03
C TYR A 49 8.76 -9.75 -5.60
N LYS A 50 9.56 -8.70 -5.34
CA LYS A 50 10.00 -8.37 -3.98
C LYS A 50 8.83 -7.89 -3.12
N VAL A 51 7.99 -7.00 -3.66
CA VAL A 51 6.84 -6.48 -2.91
C VAL A 51 5.77 -7.56 -2.74
N LEU A 52 5.45 -8.31 -3.80
CA LEU A 52 4.54 -9.45 -3.75
C LEU A 52 5.04 -10.53 -2.78
N GLY A 53 6.35 -10.82 -2.75
CA GLY A 53 6.92 -11.78 -1.81
C GLY A 53 6.70 -11.38 -0.34
N SER A 54 6.82 -10.10 -0.02
CA SER A 54 6.52 -9.58 1.31
C SER A 54 5.03 -9.69 1.67
N VAL A 55 4.13 -9.38 0.73
CA VAL A 55 2.68 -9.46 0.94
C VAL A 55 2.19 -10.92 1.01
N ALA A 56 2.72 -11.79 0.16
CA ALA A 56 2.38 -13.21 0.08
C ALA A 56 2.84 -13.97 1.33
N ALA A 57 4.03 -13.66 1.86
CA ALA A 57 4.54 -14.26 3.10
C ALA A 57 3.64 -13.96 4.31
N TRP A 58 2.94 -12.83 4.31
CA TRP A 58 2.02 -12.44 5.37
C TRP A 58 0.60 -13.00 5.19
N GLY A 59 0.38 -13.86 4.19
CA GLY A 59 -0.91 -14.52 3.97
C GLY A 59 -1.98 -13.61 3.38
N GLY A 60 -1.60 -12.68 2.49
CA GLY A 60 -2.50 -11.78 1.75
C GLY A 60 -3.50 -12.51 0.84
N GLY A 61 -4.45 -13.23 1.43
CA GLY A 61 -5.54 -13.88 0.72
C GLY A 61 -6.56 -12.87 0.20
N ARG A 62 -6.62 -12.70 -1.12
CA ARG A 62 -7.79 -12.34 -1.96
C ARG A 62 -8.68 -11.13 -1.62
N ARG A 63 -8.49 -10.41 -0.51
CA ARG A 63 -9.30 -9.25 -0.11
C ARG A 63 -8.77 -7.90 -0.58
N ALA A 64 -7.54 -7.87 -1.11
CA ALA A 64 -6.87 -6.65 -1.57
C ALA A 64 -7.15 -6.29 -3.05
N LEU A 65 -7.79 -7.19 -3.81
CA LEU A 65 -8.01 -7.06 -5.24
C LEU A 65 -9.52 -6.89 -5.52
N GLY A 66 -10.10 -5.75 -5.14
CA GLY A 66 -11.53 -5.54 -5.34
C GLY A 66 -12.06 -4.16 -4.99
N ARG A 67 -12.27 -3.37 -6.06
CA ARG A 67 -13.10 -2.14 -6.17
C ARG A 67 -12.53 -0.86 -5.54
N GLY A 68 -12.86 0.28 -6.17
CA GLY A 68 -12.42 1.65 -5.87
C GLY A 68 -12.51 2.00 -4.37
N ASP A 69 -11.74 2.96 -3.86
CA ASP A 69 -11.72 4.34 -4.34
C ASP A 69 -10.30 4.94 -4.41
N ALA A 70 -10.10 5.84 -5.38
CA ALA A 70 -9.02 6.81 -5.37
C ALA A 70 -9.53 8.00 -4.57
N GLU A 71 -8.91 8.31 -3.43
CA GLU A 71 -8.90 9.63 -2.78
C GLU A 71 -7.89 9.53 -1.63
N ASP A 72 -6.67 10.01 -1.83
CA ASP A 72 -5.85 10.55 -0.74
C ASP A 72 -4.78 11.42 -1.40
N HIS A 73 -5.14 12.70 -1.55
CA HIS A 73 -4.20 13.79 -1.83
C HIS A 73 -3.16 13.87 -0.71
N VAL A 74 -1.90 13.58 -1.05
CA VAL A 74 -0.68 14.28 -0.62
C VAL A 74 0.49 13.81 -1.47
#